data_AF-A0A380GAD8-F1
#
_entry.id   AF-A0A380GAD8-F1
#
_cell.length_a   1.000
_cell.length_b   1.000
_cell.length_c   1.000
_cell.angle_alpha   90.00
_cell.angle_beta   90.00
_cell.angle_gamma   90.00
#
_symmetry.space_group_name_H-M   'P 1'
#
loop_
_entity.id
_entity.type
_entity.pdbx_description
1 polymer ?
#
loop_
_entity_poly.entity_id
_entity_poly.type
_entity_poly.pdbx_seq_one_letter_code
_entity_poly.pdbx_strand_id
1 'polypeptide(L)'
;MTQTFNDVSKSTERIFKNGNSQAMSLSKKTIQSVDFEIGDTVEVQKINGGLFITKKEVSIEDSIKNFFQNGGKYQESEVDFGESVGREI
;
A
#
# COMPACT_ATOMS: atom_id res chain seq x y z
N MET A 1 -18.78 -13.67 20.66
CA MET A 1 -17.56 -13.48 21.47
C MET A 1 -16.97 -12.14 21.09
N THR A 2 -17.11 -11.14 21.95
CA THR A 2 -16.58 -9.78 21.74
C THR A 2 -15.09 -9.78 22.04
N GLN A 3 -14.26 -9.64 20.99
CA GLN A 3 -12.81 -9.49 21.16
C GLN A 3 -12.53 -8.13 21.80
N THR A 4 -12.09 -8.15 23.05
CA THR A 4 -11.59 -6.99 23.78
C THR A 4 -10.22 -6.62 23.21
N PHE A 5 -10.14 -5.49 22.50
CA PHE A 5 -8.90 -4.86 22.02
C PHE A 5 -8.09 -4.29 23.20
N ASN A 6 -7.59 -5.15 24.08
CA ASN A 6 -6.79 -4.78 25.24
C ASN A 6 -5.30 -4.94 24.95
N ASP A 7 -4.81 -4.11 24.03
CA ASP A 7 -3.47 -3.48 24.05
C ASP A 7 -3.31 -2.66 22.77
N VAL A 8 -4.17 -1.65 22.60
CA VAL A 8 -4.01 -0.70 21.49
C VAL A 8 -2.83 0.18 21.84
N SER A 9 -1.68 -0.05 21.21
CA SER A 9 -0.56 0.88 21.20
C SER A 9 -1.04 2.20 20.60
N LYS A 10 -1.49 3.12 21.45
CA LYS A 10 -1.97 4.43 21.02
C LYS A 10 -0.78 5.21 20.46
N SER A 11 -0.77 5.45 19.16
CA SER A 11 0.17 6.40 18.54
C SER A 11 -0.58 7.68 18.19
N THR A 12 0.11 8.81 18.35
CA THR A 12 -0.37 10.10 17.85
C THR A 12 0.28 10.34 16.50
N GLU A 13 -0.55 10.50 15.48
CA GLU A 13 -0.11 10.67 14.10
C GLU A 13 -0.56 12.02 13.56
N ARG A 14 0.17 12.56 12.59
CA ARG A 14 -0.08 13.89 12.04
C ARG A 14 -0.87 13.82 10.75
N ILE A 15 -1.93 14.62 10.66
CA ILE A 15 -2.63 14.89 9.40
C ILE A 15 -1.99 16.11 8.73
N PHE A 16 -1.77 16.03 7.42
CA PHE A 16 -1.20 17.10 6.61
C PHE A 16 -1.76 17.11 5.18
N LYS A 17 -1.51 18.19 4.44
CA LYS A 17 -1.94 18.35 3.05
C LYS A 17 -0.92 17.69 2.12
N ASN A 18 -1.36 16.86 1.18
CA ASN A 18 -0.52 16.28 0.13
C ASN A 18 -1.13 16.56 -1.25
N GLY A 19 -0.58 17.54 -1.97
CA GLY A 19 -1.14 18.00 -3.23
C GLY A 19 -2.59 18.48 -3.06
N ASN A 20 -3.53 17.84 -3.76
CA ASN A 20 -4.96 18.14 -3.64
C ASN A 20 -5.66 17.39 -2.50
N SER A 21 -5.01 16.38 -1.90
CA SER A 21 -5.61 15.50 -0.89
C SER A 21 -5.10 15.80 0.53
N GLN A 22 -5.72 15.15 1.52
CA GLN A 22 -5.16 15.04 2.87
C GLN A 22 -4.46 13.69 3.02
N ALA A 23 -3.40 13.68 3.83
CA ALA A 23 -2.63 12.50 4.16
C ALA A 23 -2.42 12.43 5.68
N MET A 24 -2.23 11.22 6.19
CA MET A 24 -1.86 10.96 7.57
C MET A 24 -0.49 10.30 7.57
N SER A 25 0.43 10.80 8.40
CA SER A 25 1.70 10.10 8.63
C SER A 25 1.43 8.86 9.47
N LEU A 26 2.09 7.74 9.18
CA LEU A 26 2.09 6.60 10.09
C LEU A 26 3.53 6.35 10.52
N SER A 27 3.76 6.18 11.82
CA SER A 27 5.08 5.84 12.32
C SER A 27 5.55 4.48 11.77
N LYS A 28 6.86 4.28 11.63
CA LYS A 28 7.43 2.98 11.20
C LYS A 28 6.98 1.82 12.09
N LYS A 29 6.82 2.08 13.39
CA LYS A 29 6.34 1.07 14.36
C LYS A 29 4.90 0.66 14.06
N THR A 30 4.04 1.65 13.76
CA THR A 30 2.64 1.41 13.41
C THR A 30 2.54 0.58 12.12
N ILE A 31 3.27 0.97 11.07
CA ILE A 31 3.32 0.25 9.79
C ILE A 31 3.77 -1.20 9.97
N GLN A 32 4.83 -1.43 10.75
CA GLN A 32 5.34 -2.78 11.05
C GLN A 32 4.35 -3.62 11.86
N SER A 33 3.62 -3.02 12.80
CA SER A 33 2.63 -3.75 13.62
C SER A 33 1.44 -4.28 12.84
N VAL A 34 1.14 -3.69 11.66
CA VAL A 34 0.01 -4.06 10.80
C VAL A 34 0.44 -4.66 9.47
N ASP A 35 1.73 -4.96 9.31
CA ASP A 35 2.33 -5.57 8.11
C ASP A 35 1.97 -4.85 6.80
N PHE A 36 2.05 -3.52 6.83
CA PHE A 36 1.87 -2.67 5.67
C PHE A 36 3.21 -2.40 4.99
N GLU A 37 3.22 -2.46 3.66
CA GLU A 37 4.35 -2.09 2.83
C GLU A 37 4.03 -0.85 1.98
N ILE A 38 5.07 -0.13 1.55
CA ILE A 38 4.91 1.00 0.64
C ILE A 38 4.41 0.44 -0.70
N GLY A 39 3.23 0.90 -1.13
CA GLY A 39 2.58 0.43 -2.37
C GLY A 39 1.34 -0.43 -2.13
N ASP A 40 1.10 -0.85 -0.88
CA ASP A 40 -0.12 -1.56 -0.52
C ASP A 40 -1.38 -0.73 -0.80
N THR A 41 -2.41 -1.40 -1.30
CA THR A 41 -3.76 -0.83 -1.40
C THR A 41 -4.52 -1.14 -0.13
N VAL A 42 -5.23 -0.15 0.39
CA VAL A 42 -6.04 -0.27 1.61
C VAL A 42 -7.50 0.07 1.34
N GLU A 43 -8.39 -0.55 2.10
CA GLU A 43 -9.79 -0.16 2.18
C GLU A 43 -10.01 0.66 3.45
N VAL A 44 -10.83 1.71 3.34
CA VAL A 44 -11.12 2.64 4.44
C VAL A 44 -12.61 2.64 4.71
N GLN A 45 -12.99 2.30 5.95
CA GLN A 45 -14.38 2.23 6.40
C GLN A 45 -14.59 3.18 7.59
N LYS A 46 -15.76 3.83 7.65
CA LYS A 46 -16.14 4.68 8.79
C LYS A 46 -16.96 3.85 9.78
N ILE A 47 -16.45 3.67 11.00
CA ILE A 47 -17.11 2.88 12.04
C ILE A 47 -17.07 3.66 13.35
N ASN A 48 -18.23 3.88 13.98
CA ASN A 48 -18.35 4.51 15.30
C ASN A 48 -17.60 5.85 15.46
N GLY A 49 -17.58 6.67 14.41
CA GLY A 49 -16.88 7.96 14.40
C GLY A 49 -15.37 7.87 14.20
N GLY A 50 -14.80 6.65 14.06
CA GLY A 50 -13.43 6.40 13.66
C GLY A 50 -13.29 5.98 12.20
N LEU A 51 -12.04 5.99 11.73
CA LEU A 51 -11.64 5.37 10.46
C LEU A 51 -10.99 4.02 10.75
N PHE A 52 -11.50 2.98 10.11
CA PHE A 52 -10.92 1.65 10.12
C PHE A 52 -10.25 1.43 8.77
N ILE A 53 -8.96 1.09 8.80
CA ILE A 53 -8.13 0.92 7.60
C ILE A 53 -7.66 -0.52 7.60
N THR A 54 -7.99 -1.26 6.55
CA THR A 54 -7.60 -2.66 6.38
C THR A 54 -6.84 -2.84 5.08
N LYS A 55 -5.85 -3.72 5.08
CA LYS A 55 -5.16 -4.13 3.86
C LYS A 55 -6.19 -4.72 2.91
N LYS A 56 -6.24 -4.20 1.69
CA LYS A 56 -7.06 -4.77 0.63
C LYS A 56 -6.18 -5.80 -0.07
N GLU A 57 -6.41 -7.07 0.21
CA GLU A 57 -5.82 -8.14 -0.57
C GLU A 57 -6.42 -8.09 -1.98
N VAL A 58 -5.66 -7.52 -2.91
CA VAL A 58 -5.97 -7.64 -4.33
C VAL A 58 -5.39 -8.98 -4.76
N SER A 59 -6.25 -9.94 -5.06
CA SER A 59 -5.76 -11.21 -5.58
C SER A 59 -5.03 -10.96 -6.91
N ILE A 60 -3.92 -11.67 -7.14
CA ILE A 60 -3.21 -11.61 -8.43
C ILE A 60 -4.17 -11.97 -9.57
N GLU A 61 -5.15 -12.84 -9.32
CA GLU A 61 -6.21 -13.11 -10.31
C GLU A 61 -7.02 -11.87 -10.67
N ASP A 62 -7.41 -11.05 -9.69
CA ASP A 62 -8.18 -9.84 -9.94
C ASP A 62 -7.35 -8.78 -10.64
N SER A 63 -6.05 -8.69 -10.34
CA SER A 63 -5.14 -7.78 -11.05
C SER A 63 -4.95 -8.22 -12.50
N ILE A 64 -4.77 -9.52 -12.76
CA ILE A 64 -4.65 -10.10 -14.10
C ILE A 64 -5.97 -9.93 -14.87
N LYS A 65 -7.12 -10.26 -14.26
CA LYS A 65 -8.44 -10.09 -14.89
C LYS A 65 -8.68 -8.63 -15.24
N ASN A 66 -8.38 -7.69 -14.35
CA ASN A 66 -8.50 -6.26 -14.64
C ASN A 66 -7.54 -5.81 -15.75
N PHE A 67 -6.30 -6.33 -15.79
CA PHE A 67 -5.35 -6.02 -16.86
C PHE A 67 -5.93 -6.44 -18.23
N PHE A 68 -6.43 -7.66 -18.36
CA PHE A 68 -7.03 -8.12 -19.62
C PHE A 68 -8.35 -7.41 -19.95
N GLN A 69 -9.21 -7.13 -18.96
CA GLN A 69 -10.50 -6.46 -19.18
C GLN A 69 -10.34 -4.99 -19.61
N ASN A 70 -9.32 -4.29 -19.12
CA ASN A 70 -9.05 -2.90 -19.48
C ASN A 70 -8.18 -2.76 -20.74
N GLY A 71 -8.06 -3.83 -21.54
CA GLY A 71 -7.34 -3.82 -22.82
C GLY A 71 -5.83 -3.75 -22.67
N GLY A 72 -5.30 -4.42 -21.62
CA GLY A 72 -3.90 -4.44 -21.20
C GLY A 72 -2.92 -4.33 -22.35
N LYS A 73 -2.26 -3.18 -22.44
CA LYS A 73 -1.14 -2.96 -23.34
C LYS A 73 0.13 -3.16 -22.55
N TYR A 74 0.97 -4.09 -22.99
CA TYR A 74 2.36 -4.13 -22.58
C TYR A 74 3.03 -2.85 -23.09
N GLN A 75 3.33 -1.90 -22.22
CA GLN A 75 4.30 -0.86 -22.54
C GLN A 75 5.69 -1.45 -22.36
N GLU A 76 6.06 -2.39 -23.23
CA GLU A 76 7.44 -2.79 -23.37
C GLU A 76 8.12 -1.77 -24.28
N SER A 77 8.80 -0.79 -23.67
CA SER A 77 9.99 -0.24 -24.31
C SER A 77 11.12 -1.26 -24.12
N GLU A 78 11.91 -1.51 -25.16
CA GLU A 78 13.16 -2.28 -25.01
C GLU A 78 13.95 -1.72 -23.83
N VAL A 79 14.28 -2.60 -22.88
CA VAL A 79 15.16 -2.26 -21.77
C VAL A 79 16.57 -2.15 -22.35
N ASP A 80 17.05 -0.93 -22.55
CA ASP A 80 18.45 -0.67 -22.84
C ASP A 80 19.25 -0.94 -21.57
N PHE A 81 19.88 -2.11 -21.51
CA PHE A 81 20.73 -2.52 -20.39
C PHE A 81 22.07 -1.74 -20.34
N GLY A 82 22.30 -0.79 -21.27
CA GLY A 82 23.54 -0.05 -21.38
C GLY A 82 24.72 -0.91 -21.82
N GLU A 83 25.89 -0.29 -22.01
CA GLU A 83 27.10 -1.01 -22.36
C GLU A 83 27.69 -1.76 -21.16
N SER A 84 28.25 -2.95 -21.42
CA SER A 84 28.89 -3.82 -20.44
C SER A 84 30.03 -3.09 -19.69
N VAL A 85 29.85 -2.85 -18.38
CA VAL A 85 30.83 -2.16 -17.50
C VAL A 85 32.08 -2.98 -17.14
N GLY A 86 32.41 -4.01 -17.92
CA GLY A 86 33.59 -4.86 -17.75
C GLY A 86 33.40 -6.01 -16.76
N ARG A 87 34.35 -6.96 -16.75
CA ARG A 87 34.38 -8.06 -15.79
C ARG A 87 35.00 -7.58 -14.48
N GLU A 88 34.34 -7.87 -13.37
CA GLU A 88 34.98 -7.85 -12.05
C GLU A 88 36.15 -8.84 -12.06
N ILE A 89 37.32 -8.36 -11.63
CA ILE A 89 38.56 -9.13 -11.42
C ILE A 89 38.80 -9.34 -9.94
#